data_AF-A0A1V9BDZ8-F1
#
_entry.id   AF-A0A1V9BDZ8-F1
#
_cell.length_a   1.000
_cell.length_b   1.000
_cell.length_c   1.000
_cell.angle_alpha   90.00
_cell.angle_beta   90.00
_cell.angle_gamma   90.00
#
_symmetry.space_group_name_H-M   'P 1'
#
loop_
_entity.id
_entity.type
_entity.pdbx_description
1 polymer ?
#
loop_
_entity_poly.entity_id
_entity_poly.type
_entity_poly.pdbx_seq_one_letter_code
_entity_poly.pdbx_strand_id
1 'polypeptide(L)'
;MKLPKQEDVRPDYYKVGGIEPIEYMEAKMTEEQFSGFCLGNVYKYVGRYLYKGGLEDLRKARYYLDRLIELEGKRDERSDG
;
A
#
# COMPACT_ATOMS: atom_id res chain seq x y z
N MET A 1 -2.50 24.01 6.99
CA MET A 1 -2.04 22.88 7.82
C MET A 1 -1.13 22.02 6.95
N LYS A 2 0.18 21.92 7.23
CA LYS A 2 1.08 21.06 6.44
C LYS A 2 0.96 19.64 6.97
N LEU A 3 0.61 18.69 6.11
CA LEU A 3 0.59 17.27 6.46
C LEU A 3 2.01 16.84 6.88
N PRO A 4 2.15 16.01 7.95
CA PRO A 4 3.45 15.52 8.37
C PRO A 4 4.07 14.65 7.26
N LYS A 5 5.40 14.75 7.10
CA LYS A 5 6.16 13.88 6.20
C LYS A 5 5.94 12.43 6.60
N GLN A 6 5.61 11.59 5.63
CA GLN A 6 5.37 10.16 5.82
C GLN A 6 6.64 9.50 6.36
N GLU A 7 6.56 8.95 7.58
CA GLU A 7 7.65 8.15 8.13
C GLU A 7 7.74 6.82 7.38
N ASP A 8 8.97 6.43 7.07
CA ASP A 8 9.27 5.27 6.27
C ASP A 8 8.97 3.97 7.05
N VAL A 9 7.96 3.24 6.60
CA VAL A 9 7.39 2.06 7.27
C VAL A 9 8.17 0.78 6.93
N ARG A 10 9.35 0.92 6.31
CA ARG A 10 10.13 -0.15 5.71
C ARG A 10 11.18 -0.71 6.69
N PRO A 11 11.07 -1.98 7.13
CA PRO A 11 12.19 -2.66 7.78
C PRO A 11 13.33 -2.86 6.78
N ASP A 12 14.59 -2.65 7.22
CA ASP A 12 15.82 -2.61 6.39
C ASP A 12 16.15 -3.90 5.60
N TYR A 13 15.34 -4.96 5.70
CA TYR A 13 15.65 -6.30 5.20
C TYR A 13 15.42 -6.52 3.69
N TYR A 14 15.08 -5.48 2.91
CA TYR A 14 14.84 -5.59 1.45
C TYR A 14 15.80 -4.78 0.56
N LYS A 15 16.76 -4.06 1.14
CA LYS A 15 17.67 -3.15 0.38
C LYS A 15 18.76 -3.83 -0.45
N VAL A 16 18.70 -5.14 -0.67
CA VAL A 16 19.72 -5.89 -1.43
C VAL A 16 19.12 -6.41 -2.74
N GLY A 17 19.34 -5.70 -3.85
CA GLY A 17 19.18 -6.28 -5.20
C GLY A 17 18.25 -5.60 -6.20
N GLY A 18 17.55 -4.52 -5.85
CA GLY A 18 17.02 -3.57 -6.85
C GLY A 18 15.59 -3.75 -7.35
N ILE A 19 14.73 -4.54 -6.69
CA ILE A 19 13.27 -4.48 -6.85
C ILE A 19 12.61 -4.76 -5.49
N GLU A 20 11.73 -3.88 -5.02
CA GLU A 20 10.98 -4.13 -3.79
C GLU A 20 9.91 -5.22 -4.02
N PRO A 21 9.63 -6.12 -3.07
CA PRO A 21 8.66 -7.20 -3.26
C PRO A 21 7.29 -6.73 -3.75
N ILE A 22 6.85 -5.53 -3.35
CA ILE A 22 5.58 -4.95 -3.80
C ILE A 22 5.59 -4.56 -5.28
N GLU A 23 6.72 -4.04 -5.78
CA GLU A 23 6.89 -3.67 -7.19
C GLU A 23 6.90 -4.93 -8.06
N TYR A 24 7.51 -6.00 -7.55
CA TYR A 24 7.43 -7.31 -8.20
C TYR A 24 5.98 -7.82 -8.26
N MET A 25 5.21 -7.72 -7.16
CA MET A 25 3.81 -8.13 -7.14
C MET A 25 2.96 -7.29 -8.10
N GLU A 26 3.13 -5.97 -8.09
CA GLU A 26 2.45 -5.04 -9.00
C GLU A 26 2.73 -5.38 -10.47
N ALA A 27 3.98 -5.70 -10.81
CA ALA A 27 4.36 -6.08 -12.18
C ALA A 27 3.86 -7.47 -12.62
N LYS A 28 3.45 -8.33 -11.68
CA LYS A 28 3.03 -9.72 -11.97
C LYS A 28 1.53 -9.96 -11.87
N MET A 29 0.82 -9.08 -11.17
CA MET A 29 -0.63 -9.20 -10.95
C MET A 29 -1.40 -8.41 -12.00
N THR A 30 -2.63 -8.84 -12.28
CA THR A 30 -3.60 -7.96 -12.96
C THR A 30 -3.95 -6.79 -12.05
N GLU A 31 -4.47 -5.69 -12.62
CA GLU A 31 -4.90 -4.54 -11.81
C GLU A 31 -5.92 -4.95 -10.73
N GLU A 32 -6.85 -5.86 -11.04
CA GLU A 32 -7.85 -6.37 -10.08
C GLU A 32 -7.21 -7.20 -8.95
N GLN A 33 -6.23 -8.04 -9.29
CA GLN A 33 -5.49 -8.82 -8.30
C GLN A 33 -4.70 -7.91 -7.36
N PHE A 34 -4.03 -6.89 -7.92
CA PHE A 34 -3.23 -5.97 -7.12
C PHE A 34 -4.08 -5.03 -6.27
N SER A 35 -5.23 -4.56 -6.79
CA SER A 35 -6.19 -3.79 -5.99
C SER A 35 -6.77 -4.62 -4.84
N GLY A 36 -7.14 -5.88 -5.10
CA GLY A 36 -7.58 -6.81 -4.06
C GLY A 36 -6.51 -7.10 -3.00
N PHE A 37 -5.25 -7.25 -3.43
CA PHE A 37 -4.11 -7.41 -2.52
C PHE A 37 -3.91 -6.19 -1.62
N CYS A 38 -3.98 -4.97 -2.18
CA CYS A 38 -3.87 -3.73 -1.41
C CYS A 38 -5.02 -3.62 -0.39
N LEU A 39 -6.27 -3.83 -0.82
CA LEU A 39 -7.45 -3.78 0.03
C LEU A 39 -7.38 -4.79 1.19
N GLY A 40 -6.97 -6.02 0.91
CA GLY A 40 -6.77 -7.05 1.95
C GLY A 40 -5.72 -6.65 2.98
N ASN A 41 -4.63 -6.01 2.56
CA ASN A 41 -3.63 -5.49 3.48
C ASN A 41 -4.15 -4.33 4.34
N VAL A 42 -4.95 -3.41 3.77
CA VAL A 42 -5.62 -2.35 4.54
C VAL A 42 -6.44 -2.98 5.66
N TYR A 43 -7.32 -3.94 5.35
CA TYR A 43 -8.14 -4.63 6.35
C TYR A 43 -7.29 -5.35 7.40
N LYS A 44 -6.24 -6.06 6.97
CA LYS A 44 -5.33 -6.77 7.89
C LYS A 44 -4.71 -5.82 8.91
N TYR A 45 -4.17 -4.69 8.47
CA TYR A 45 -3.44 -3.79 9.33
C TYR A 45 -4.35 -2.91 10.20
N VAL A 46 -5.47 -2.44 9.66
CA VAL A 46 -6.53 -1.79 10.48
C VAL A 46 -7.13 -2.79 11.47
N GLY A 47 -7.30 -4.06 11.11
CA GLY A 47 -7.79 -5.07 12.02
C GLY A 47 -6.83 -5.37 13.18
N ARG A 48 -5.52 -5.20 12.99
CA ARG A 48 -4.48 -5.57 13.98
C ARG A 48 -4.01 -4.45 14.89
N TYR A 49 -4.26 -3.18 14.55
CA TYR A 49 -3.56 -2.07 15.21
C TYR A 49 -3.80 -2.02 16.72
N LEU A 50 -5.01 -2.37 17.19
CA LEU A 50 -5.37 -2.31 18.61
C LEU A 50 -4.65 -3.33 19.49
N TYR A 51 -4.23 -4.49 18.95
CA TYR A 51 -3.74 -5.62 19.76
C TYR A 51 -2.38 -6.18 19.33
N LYS A 52 -1.75 -5.66 18.27
CA LYS A 52 -0.43 -6.15 17.82
C LYS A 52 0.53 -5.04 17.41
N GLY A 53 0.19 -4.27 16.37
CA GLY A 53 1.16 -3.38 15.73
C GLY A 53 1.01 -1.89 16.03
N GLY A 54 -0.06 -1.46 16.71
CA GLY A 54 -0.27 -0.05 17.06
C GLY A 54 -0.16 0.89 15.86
N LEU A 55 0.54 2.01 16.06
CA LEU A 55 0.78 3.03 15.04
C LEU A 55 1.46 2.49 13.77
N GLU A 56 2.36 1.52 13.91
CA GLU A 56 3.10 0.95 12.77
C GLU A 56 2.16 0.19 11.81
N ASP A 57 1.17 -0.54 12.33
CA ASP A 57 0.16 -1.17 11.48
C ASP A 57 -0.72 -0.09 10.78
N LEU A 58 -1.06 1.02 11.44
CA LEU A 58 -1.78 2.12 10.79
C LEU A 58 -0.98 2.77 9.65
N ARG A 59 0.33 2.89 9.80
CA ARG A 59 1.22 3.39 8.74
C ARG A 59 1.28 2.41 7.56
N LYS A 60 1.31 1.09 7.82
CA LYS A 60 1.20 0.06 6.77
C LYS A 60 -0.15 0.13 6.07
N ALA A 61 -1.25 0.29 6.81
CA ALA A 61 -2.57 0.45 6.22
C ALA A 61 -2.62 1.64 5.26
N ARG A 62 -2.11 2.80 5.68
CA ARG A 62 -1.99 3.99 4.81
C ARG A 62 -1.19 3.70 3.54
N TYR A 63 -0.03 3.04 3.66
CA TYR A 63 0.81 2.71 2.50
C TYR A 63 0.10 1.87 1.42
N TYR A 64 -0.76 0.93 1.82
CA TYR A 64 -1.57 0.15 0.87
C TYR A 64 -2.79 0.93 0.37
N LEU A 65 -3.38 1.77 1.22
CA LEU A 65 -4.49 2.64 0.83
C LEU A 65 -4.07 3.67 -0.22
N ASP A 66 -2.91 4.30 -0.06
CA ASP A 66 -2.38 5.30 -1.00
C ASP A 66 -2.19 4.69 -2.41
N ARG A 67 -1.70 3.44 -2.50
CA ARG A 67 -1.61 2.71 -3.77
C ARG A 67 -2.96 2.39 -4.39
N LEU A 68 -3.90 1.95 -3.57
CA LEU A 68 -5.24 1.67 -4.05
C LEU A 68 -5.88 2.94 -4.62
N ILE A 69 -5.72 4.08 -3.95
CA ILE A 69 -6.18 5.39 -4.45
C ILE A 69 -5.53 5.72 -5.80
N GLU A 70 -4.21 5.51 -5.94
CA GLU A 70 -3.52 5.75 -7.21
C GLU A 70 -4.07 4.87 -8.36
N LEU A 71 -4.34 3.59 -8.09
CA LEU A 71 -4.89 2.66 -9.07
C LEU A 71 -6.30 3.06 -9.51
N GLU A 72 -7.19 3.39 -8.56
CA GLU A 72 -8.55 3.81 -8.89
C GLU A 72 -8.56 5.16 -9.61
N GLY A 73 -7.72 6.12 -9.20
CA GLY A 73 -7.59 7.40 -9.90
C GLY A 73 -7.20 7.24 -11.38
N LYS A 74 -6.28 6.32 -11.70
CA LYS A 74 -5.93 5.97 -13.09
C LYS A 74 -7.08 5.30 -13.86
N ARG A 75 -8.03 4.65 -13.19
CA ARG A 75 -9.21 4.05 -13.84
C ARG A 75 -10.27 5.10 -14.14
N ASP A 76 -10.51 6.02 -13.21
CA ASP A 76 -11.44 7.13 -13.42
C ASP A 76 -10.99 7.99 -14.62
N GLU A 77 -9.71 8.36 -14.70
CA GLU A 77 -9.17 9.11 -15.84
C GLU A 77 -9.29 8.40 -17.20
N ARG A 78 -9.25 7.05 -17.22
CA ARG A 78 -9.46 6.24 -18.44
C ARG A 78 -10.94 6.10 -18.83
N SER A 79 -11.85 6.36 -17.90
CA SER A 79 -13.30 6.23 -18.11
C SER A 79 -13.89 7.49 -18.76
N ASP A 80 -13.19 8.61 -18.62
CA ASP A 80 -13.56 9.94 -19.13
C ASP A 80 -12.97 10.26 -20.53
N GLY A 81 -12.22 9.32 -21.15
CA GLY A 81 -11.59 9.48 -22.47
C GLY A 81 -12.12 8.51 -23.51
#